data_AF-A0A257NFE3-F1
#
_entry.id   AF-A0A257NFE3-F1
#
_cell.length_a   1.000
_cell.length_b   1.000
_cell.length_c   1.000
_cell.angle_alpha   90.00
_cell.angle_beta   90.00
_cell.angle_gamma   90.00
#
_symmetry.space_group_name_H-M   'P 1'
#
loop_
_entity.id
_entity.type
_entity.pdbx_description
1 polymer ?
#
loop_
_entity_poly.entity_id
_entity_poly.type
_entity_poly.pdbx_seq_one_letter_code
_entity_poly.pdbx_strand_id
1 'polypeptide(L)'
;MTLTLNEILKDSAYKLTQFSAAQIQILESSITVKDTRGKATPYAIYLVRNKEIKLTPEEAVRQLYLLVLLQNLGYPVNRLAVEYGVTFGRETKRAVICVFDKDRPTVPYIPVELKKPKLKDGKEQLKSYCNATGAPIAVWTNGDQISYYQRKDPNYFEDIPALPKAIEKLPDILSERWTIDDLIKHDKLVNEKKSLKDLILKMEDEVLANAGVDVFEELFKLIFTKLYDEMESGRNKKRHLVFRNYGDTETELKTKIQDLFDKARNKWEGVFTDDAKLQLTPSHLAVCIASLEGVKLFNSNLDVIDEAFEYLINKSSKGEKGQYFTPRYVIDMCVKMLNPQAHETFIDTAAGSCGFPVHGIFHVWEQIMKEEGLNKSHLFTLEQKPARCTDYVQEKVFAIDFDEKAVRVGRTLNLIAGDGQTNVLHLNTLDYERWDEKTKDEDWTDIYGEDWKKLRKLRTGKDSNRDFGFDILMANPPFAGDIKETRILAKYELGKKDNGKYQSTVGRDI
;
A
#
# COMPACT_ATOMS: atom_id res chain seq x y z
N MET A 1 -24.96 -39.01 -0.57
CA MET A 1 -23.99 -37.96 -0.21
C MET A 1 -23.96 -36.96 -1.34
N THR A 2 -24.33 -35.72 -1.08
CA THR A 2 -24.19 -34.62 -2.04
C THR A 2 -22.71 -34.27 -2.07
N LEU A 3 -22.09 -34.42 -3.24
CA LEU A 3 -20.65 -34.18 -3.40
C LEU A 3 -20.41 -32.67 -3.35
N THR A 4 -19.55 -32.22 -2.45
CA THR A 4 -19.29 -30.78 -2.22
C THR A 4 -18.25 -30.24 -3.19
N LEU A 5 -18.30 -28.94 -3.49
CA LEU A 5 -17.29 -28.31 -4.35
C LEU A 5 -15.89 -28.37 -3.71
N ASN A 6 -15.80 -28.32 -2.38
CA ASN A 6 -14.53 -28.52 -1.66
C ASN A 6 -13.91 -29.90 -1.92
N GLU A 7 -14.72 -30.95 -2.07
CA GLU A 7 -14.23 -32.28 -2.44
C GLU A 7 -13.78 -32.34 -3.91
N ILE A 8 -14.46 -31.63 -4.82
CA ILE A 8 -14.06 -31.52 -6.24
C ILE A 8 -12.74 -30.77 -6.39
N LEU A 9 -12.55 -29.72 -5.58
CA LEU A 9 -11.38 -28.84 -5.62
C LEU A 9 -10.21 -29.36 -4.77
N LYS A 10 -10.38 -30.48 -4.07
CA LYS A 10 -9.35 -31.10 -3.24
C LYS A 10 -8.09 -31.38 -4.10
N ASP A 11 -6.93 -30.99 -3.57
CA ASP A 11 -5.62 -31.08 -4.23
C ASP A 11 -5.49 -30.25 -5.54
N SER A 12 -6.42 -29.34 -5.80
CA SER A 12 -6.33 -28.37 -6.89
C SER A 12 -5.81 -27.01 -6.43
N ALA A 13 -5.31 -26.21 -7.37
CA ALA A 13 -4.88 -24.83 -7.12
C ALA A 13 -6.06 -23.84 -7.04
N TYR A 14 -7.28 -24.28 -7.34
CA TYR A 14 -8.46 -23.43 -7.38
C TYR A 14 -9.09 -23.29 -5.99
N LYS A 15 -9.63 -22.11 -5.71
CA LYS A 15 -10.31 -21.78 -4.44
C LYS A 15 -11.71 -21.23 -4.72
N LEU A 16 -12.56 -21.28 -3.69
CA LEU A 16 -13.94 -20.77 -3.72
C LEU A 16 -14.08 -19.39 -3.08
N THR A 17 -12.98 -18.78 -2.63
CA THR A 17 -12.94 -17.60 -1.76
C THR A 17 -13.60 -16.36 -2.40
N GLN A 18 -13.68 -16.31 -3.73
CA GLN A 18 -14.31 -15.22 -4.47
C GLN A 18 -15.83 -15.32 -4.61
N PHE A 19 -16.44 -16.47 -4.29
CA PHE A 19 -17.84 -16.72 -4.56
C PHE A 19 -18.67 -16.65 -3.27
N SER A 20 -19.88 -16.11 -3.40
CA SER A 20 -20.82 -16.07 -2.28
C SER A 20 -21.29 -17.49 -1.90
N ALA A 21 -21.65 -17.69 -0.63
CA ALA A 21 -22.21 -18.96 -0.16
C ALA A 21 -23.46 -19.38 -0.97
N ALA A 22 -24.27 -18.42 -1.40
CA ALA A 22 -25.43 -18.67 -2.25
C ALA A 22 -25.05 -19.26 -3.62
N GLN A 23 -24.02 -18.71 -4.29
CA GLN A 23 -23.55 -19.22 -5.58
C GLN A 23 -22.97 -20.62 -5.47
N ILE A 24 -22.20 -20.87 -4.41
CA ILE A 24 -21.64 -22.19 -4.09
C ILE A 24 -22.78 -23.20 -3.92
N GLN A 25 -23.77 -22.87 -3.09
CA GLN A 25 -24.92 -23.73 -2.83
C GLN A 25 -25.76 -24.01 -4.08
N ILE A 26 -25.97 -23.00 -4.94
CA ILE A 26 -26.67 -23.16 -6.22
C ILE A 26 -25.96 -24.21 -7.08
N LEU A 27 -24.63 -24.08 -7.27
CA LEU A 27 -23.90 -25.04 -8.08
C LEU A 27 -23.90 -26.44 -7.44
N GLU A 28 -23.64 -26.55 -6.14
CA GLU A 28 -23.65 -27.82 -5.40
C GLU A 28 -24.99 -28.55 -5.50
N SER A 29 -26.09 -27.82 -5.41
CA SER A 29 -27.44 -28.40 -5.54
C SER A 29 -27.74 -28.96 -6.93
N SER A 30 -27.00 -28.52 -7.95
CA SER A 30 -27.14 -28.97 -9.33
C SER A 30 -26.23 -30.16 -9.70
N ILE A 31 -25.36 -30.61 -8.77
CA ILE A 31 -24.39 -31.67 -9.04
C ILE A 31 -25.07 -33.04 -9.06
N THR A 32 -24.89 -33.76 -10.17
CA THR A 32 -25.26 -35.17 -10.31
C THR A 32 -24.00 -36.02 -10.42
N VAL A 33 -23.93 -37.13 -9.68
CA VAL A 33 -22.78 -38.04 -9.72
C VAL A 33 -23.12 -39.23 -10.61
N LYS A 34 -22.26 -39.50 -11.60
CA LYS A 34 -22.40 -40.64 -12.51
C LYS A 34 -21.20 -41.56 -12.40
N ASP A 35 -21.43 -42.86 -12.48
CA ASP A 35 -20.33 -43.81 -12.65
C ASP A 35 -19.80 -43.71 -14.08
N THR A 36 -18.54 -43.33 -14.22
CA THR A 36 -17.84 -43.32 -15.51
C THR A 36 -16.57 -44.15 -15.37
N ARG A 37 -16.55 -45.34 -15.98
CA ARG A 37 -15.40 -46.28 -15.94
C ARG A 37 -15.01 -46.69 -14.50
N GLY A 38 -15.97 -46.97 -13.62
CA GLY A 38 -15.74 -47.41 -12.24
C GLY A 38 -15.30 -46.30 -11.29
N LYS A 39 -15.49 -45.03 -11.68
CA LYS A 39 -15.19 -43.85 -10.87
C LYS A 39 -16.42 -42.95 -10.79
N ALA A 40 -16.81 -42.60 -9.56
CA ALA A 40 -17.80 -41.57 -9.28
C ALA A 40 -17.32 -40.23 -9.86
N THR A 41 -17.98 -39.76 -10.91
CA THR A 41 -17.61 -38.54 -11.63
C THR A 41 -18.73 -37.51 -11.50
N PRO A 42 -18.46 -36.30 -10.98
CA PRO A 42 -19.48 -35.26 -10.85
C PRO A 42 -19.78 -34.59 -12.20
N TYR A 43 -21.06 -34.32 -12.43
CA TYR A 43 -21.60 -33.57 -13.56
C TYR A 43 -22.53 -32.46 -13.03
N ALA A 44 -22.69 -31.38 -13.80
CA ALA A 44 -23.71 -30.38 -13.55
C ALA A 44 -24.31 -29.87 -14.87
N ILE A 45 -25.48 -29.25 -14.79
CA ILE A 45 -26.11 -28.61 -15.94
C ILE A 45 -25.33 -27.35 -16.29
N TYR A 46 -24.86 -27.29 -17.52
CA TYR A 46 -24.08 -26.18 -18.04
C TYR A 46 -24.98 -24.97 -18.29
N LEU A 47 -24.75 -23.90 -17.52
CA LEU A 47 -25.65 -22.73 -17.45
C LEU A 47 -25.91 -22.04 -18.80
N VAL A 48 -24.95 -22.12 -19.75
CA VAL A 48 -25.04 -21.41 -21.05
C VAL A 48 -25.63 -22.28 -22.17
N ARG A 49 -25.49 -23.61 -22.11
CA ARG A 49 -25.86 -24.57 -23.20
C ARG A 49 -26.92 -25.59 -22.79
N ASN A 50 -27.35 -25.58 -21.53
CA ASN A 50 -28.33 -26.51 -20.95
C ASN A 50 -28.02 -27.99 -21.26
N LYS A 51 -26.75 -28.37 -21.09
CA LYS A 51 -26.25 -29.74 -21.29
C LYS A 51 -25.48 -30.18 -20.05
N GLU A 52 -25.49 -31.47 -19.72
CA GLU A 52 -24.65 -31.97 -18.64
C GLU A 52 -23.18 -31.93 -19.04
N ILE A 53 -22.35 -31.35 -18.18
CA ILE A 53 -20.89 -31.32 -18.34
C ILE A 53 -20.22 -31.96 -17.14
N LYS A 54 -19.08 -32.61 -17.37
CA LYS A 54 -18.23 -33.12 -16.29
C LYS A 54 -17.64 -31.94 -15.52
N LEU A 55 -17.82 -31.91 -14.21
CA LEU A 55 -17.24 -30.91 -13.31
C LEU A 55 -15.79 -31.28 -12.98
N THR A 56 -14.85 -30.71 -13.74
CA THR A 56 -13.45 -30.60 -13.31
C THR A 56 -13.29 -29.42 -12.34
N PRO A 57 -12.19 -29.32 -11.57
CA PRO A 57 -11.91 -28.14 -10.75
C PRO A 57 -12.02 -26.81 -11.51
N GLU A 58 -11.49 -26.76 -12.72
CA GLU A 58 -11.57 -25.57 -13.58
C GLU A 58 -13.00 -25.31 -14.04
N GLU A 59 -13.73 -26.35 -14.44
CA GLU A 59 -15.13 -26.21 -14.86
C GLU A 59 -16.04 -25.76 -13.72
N ALA A 60 -15.77 -26.21 -12.49
CA ALA A 60 -16.49 -25.76 -11.31
C ALA A 60 -16.34 -24.24 -11.08
N VAL A 61 -15.11 -23.73 -11.11
CA VAL A 61 -14.86 -22.27 -11.02
C VAL A 61 -15.47 -21.53 -12.20
N ARG A 62 -15.44 -22.11 -13.40
CA ARG A 62 -16.07 -21.55 -14.60
C ARG A 62 -17.58 -21.41 -14.47
N GLN A 63 -18.26 -22.44 -13.96
CA GLN A 63 -19.70 -22.37 -13.69
C GLN A 63 -20.04 -21.33 -12.62
N LEU A 64 -19.25 -21.25 -11.53
CA LEU A 64 -19.44 -20.22 -10.52
C LEU A 64 -19.26 -18.81 -11.07
N TYR A 65 -18.26 -18.60 -11.94
CA TYR A 65 -18.06 -17.29 -12.56
C TYR A 65 -19.17 -16.95 -13.57
N LEU A 66 -19.73 -17.94 -14.27
CA LEU A 66 -20.93 -17.74 -15.09
C LEU A 66 -22.12 -17.28 -14.23
N LEU A 67 -22.30 -17.81 -13.01
CA LEU A 67 -23.32 -17.31 -12.09
C LEU A 67 -23.09 -15.84 -11.70
N VAL A 68 -21.84 -15.41 -11.50
CA VAL A 68 -21.52 -13.99 -11.26
C VAL A 68 -21.97 -13.14 -12.44
N LEU A 69 -21.62 -13.53 -13.67
CA LEU A 69 -22.01 -12.78 -14.88
C LEU A 69 -23.53 -12.72 -15.06
N LEU A 70 -24.24 -13.83 -14.80
CA LEU A 70 -25.68 -13.96 -15.00
C LEU A 70 -26.51 -13.28 -13.90
N GLN A 71 -26.20 -13.54 -12.63
CA GLN A 71 -27.05 -13.11 -11.51
C GLN A 71 -26.62 -11.77 -10.93
N ASN A 72 -25.31 -11.55 -10.76
CA ASN A 72 -24.82 -10.32 -10.12
C ASN A 72 -24.69 -9.19 -11.14
N LEU A 73 -24.18 -9.49 -12.34
CA LEU A 73 -23.96 -8.50 -13.40
C LEU A 73 -25.08 -8.46 -14.45
N GLY A 74 -25.99 -9.43 -14.45
CA GLY A 74 -27.18 -9.42 -15.31
C GLY A 74 -26.91 -9.65 -16.81
N TYR A 75 -25.77 -10.20 -17.20
CA TYR A 75 -25.48 -10.50 -18.60
C TYR A 75 -26.32 -11.69 -19.07
N PRO A 76 -27.18 -11.53 -20.09
CA PRO A 76 -28.02 -12.61 -20.56
C PRO A 76 -27.20 -13.71 -21.25
N VAL A 77 -27.68 -14.95 -21.18
CA VAL A 77 -27.01 -16.15 -21.73
C VAL A 77 -26.63 -15.99 -23.20
N ASN A 78 -27.47 -15.32 -24.00
CA ASN A 78 -27.22 -15.08 -25.43
C ASN A 78 -26.04 -14.16 -25.72
N ARG A 79 -25.51 -13.43 -24.71
CA ARG A 79 -24.30 -12.62 -24.80
C ARG A 79 -23.06 -13.33 -24.28
N LEU A 80 -23.17 -14.58 -23.84
CA LEU A 80 -22.05 -15.35 -23.29
C LEU A 80 -21.64 -16.47 -24.25
N ALA A 81 -20.35 -16.58 -24.52
CA ALA A 81 -19.73 -17.77 -25.09
C ALA A 81 -18.64 -18.29 -24.15
N VAL A 82 -18.39 -19.59 -24.26
CA VAL A 82 -17.32 -20.28 -23.54
C VAL A 82 -16.44 -20.99 -24.54
N GLU A 83 -15.13 -20.98 -24.27
CA GLU A 83 -14.07 -21.48 -25.15
C GLU A 83 -14.10 -20.81 -26.53
N TYR A 84 -14.42 -19.51 -26.57
CA TYR A 84 -14.49 -18.76 -27.82
C TYR A 84 -13.08 -18.53 -28.37
N GLY A 85 -12.81 -19.11 -29.54
CA GLY A 85 -11.55 -19.01 -30.24
C GLY A 85 -11.47 -17.84 -31.20
N VAL A 86 -10.32 -17.18 -31.23
CA VAL A 86 -9.95 -16.14 -32.18
C VAL A 86 -8.72 -16.62 -32.94
N THR A 87 -8.77 -16.58 -34.27
CA THR A 87 -7.69 -17.05 -35.15
C THR A 87 -6.72 -15.92 -35.47
N PHE A 88 -5.42 -16.23 -35.38
CA PHE A 88 -4.28 -15.35 -35.59
C PHE A 88 -3.29 -16.01 -36.55
N GLY A 89 -3.41 -15.76 -37.84
CA GLY A 89 -2.59 -16.46 -38.83
C GLY A 89 -2.75 -17.98 -38.69
N ARG A 90 -1.72 -18.67 -38.18
CA ARG A 90 -1.73 -20.13 -37.93
C ARG A 90 -2.12 -20.53 -36.49
N GLU A 91 -2.15 -19.59 -35.55
CA GLU A 91 -2.46 -19.87 -34.15
C GLU A 91 -3.93 -19.55 -33.84
N THR A 92 -4.56 -20.30 -32.94
CA THR A 92 -5.89 -19.96 -32.40
C THR A 92 -5.77 -19.76 -30.91
N LYS A 93 -6.13 -18.57 -30.42
CA LYS A 93 -6.19 -18.26 -28.99
C LYS A 93 -7.62 -18.34 -28.51
N ARG A 94 -7.87 -18.96 -27.37
CA ARG A 94 -9.22 -19.14 -26.82
C ARG A 94 -9.33 -18.38 -25.51
N ALA A 95 -10.39 -17.58 -25.37
CA ALA A 95 -10.79 -17.06 -24.07
C ALA A 95 -11.67 -18.12 -23.38
N VAL A 96 -11.55 -18.22 -22.06
CA VAL A 96 -12.35 -19.20 -21.31
C VAL A 96 -13.82 -18.80 -21.34
N ILE A 97 -14.15 -17.55 -21.00
CA ILE A 97 -15.49 -16.99 -21.19
C ILE A 97 -15.34 -15.70 -22.02
N CYS A 98 -16.30 -15.41 -22.88
CA CYS A 98 -16.37 -14.15 -23.62
C CYS A 98 -17.79 -13.59 -23.52
N VAL A 99 -17.90 -12.36 -23.02
CA VAL A 99 -19.11 -11.56 -23.09
C VAL A 99 -19.08 -10.74 -24.37
N PHE A 100 -20.14 -10.76 -25.18
CA PHE A 100 -20.25 -9.97 -26.40
C PHE A 100 -20.90 -8.61 -26.17
N ASP A 101 -20.63 -7.67 -27.05
CA ASP A 101 -21.24 -6.34 -27.11
C ASP A 101 -22.79 -6.47 -27.27
N LYS A 102 -23.53 -5.57 -26.63
CA LYS A 102 -25.00 -5.62 -26.60
C LYS A 102 -25.62 -5.32 -27.98
N ASP A 103 -24.99 -4.43 -28.74
CA ASP A 103 -25.48 -3.95 -30.03
C ASP A 103 -24.79 -4.71 -31.18
N ARG A 104 -23.60 -5.29 -30.92
CA ARG A 104 -22.82 -6.08 -31.87
C ARG A 104 -22.54 -7.49 -31.30
N PRO A 105 -23.46 -8.45 -31.46
CA PRO A 105 -23.38 -9.76 -30.80
C PRO A 105 -22.18 -10.65 -31.17
N THR A 106 -21.41 -10.28 -32.19
CA THR A 106 -20.19 -10.98 -32.63
C THR A 106 -18.91 -10.31 -32.15
N VAL A 107 -18.98 -9.11 -31.57
CA VAL A 107 -17.84 -8.32 -31.12
C VAL A 107 -17.56 -8.64 -29.65
N PRO A 108 -16.38 -9.20 -29.31
CA PRO A 108 -15.98 -9.43 -27.92
C PRO A 108 -15.95 -8.12 -27.13
N TYR A 109 -16.62 -8.13 -25.97
CA TYR A 109 -16.71 -7.00 -25.06
C TYR A 109 -15.88 -7.23 -23.79
N ILE A 110 -16.06 -8.39 -23.13
CA ILE A 110 -15.33 -8.78 -21.93
C ILE A 110 -14.86 -10.24 -22.06
N PRO A 111 -13.62 -10.50 -22.54
CA PRO A 111 -12.94 -11.76 -22.33
C PRO A 111 -12.60 -11.98 -20.86
N VAL A 112 -12.79 -13.22 -20.41
CA VAL A 112 -12.44 -13.71 -19.08
C VAL A 112 -11.51 -14.90 -19.22
N GLU A 113 -10.34 -14.80 -18.59
CA GLU A 113 -9.38 -15.90 -18.50
C GLU A 113 -9.41 -16.51 -17.09
N LEU A 114 -9.66 -17.81 -17.02
CA LEU A 114 -9.59 -18.62 -15.79
C LEU A 114 -8.32 -19.47 -15.87
N LYS A 115 -7.30 -19.19 -15.05
CA LYS A 115 -6.01 -19.91 -15.15
C LYS A 115 -5.36 -20.30 -13.82
N LYS A 116 -4.52 -21.33 -13.92
CA LYS A 116 -3.54 -21.80 -12.91
C LYS A 116 -2.59 -20.68 -12.46
N PRO A 117 -1.95 -20.80 -11.28
CA PRO A 117 -1.68 -19.68 -10.36
C PRO A 117 -0.63 -18.62 -10.79
N LYS A 118 -0.01 -18.72 -11.97
CA LYS A 118 0.92 -17.68 -12.43
C LYS A 118 0.17 -16.53 -13.09
N LEU A 119 -0.10 -15.48 -12.30
CA LEU A 119 -0.74 -14.22 -12.70
C LEU A 119 -0.17 -13.65 -14.02
N LYS A 120 1.16 -13.67 -14.17
CA LYS A 120 1.87 -13.09 -15.32
C LYS A 120 1.48 -13.74 -16.66
N ASP A 121 1.51 -15.07 -16.72
CA ASP A 121 1.23 -15.84 -17.94
C ASP A 121 -0.24 -15.69 -18.39
N GLY A 122 -1.17 -15.60 -17.42
CA GLY A 122 -2.59 -15.39 -17.70
C GLY A 122 -2.89 -13.98 -18.21
N LYS A 123 -2.23 -12.97 -17.64
CA LYS A 123 -2.34 -11.58 -18.11
C LYS A 123 -1.84 -11.41 -19.53
N GLU A 124 -0.68 -11.95 -19.88
CA GLU A 124 -0.13 -11.82 -21.25
C GLU A 124 -1.05 -12.43 -22.30
N GLN A 125 -1.65 -13.59 -22.02
CA GLN A 125 -2.62 -14.21 -22.90
C GLN A 125 -3.89 -13.36 -23.06
N LEU A 126 -4.42 -12.84 -21.94
CA LEU A 126 -5.61 -11.98 -21.94
C LEU A 126 -5.35 -10.69 -22.72
N LYS A 127 -4.18 -10.05 -22.51
CA LYS A 127 -3.73 -8.88 -23.27
C LYS A 127 -3.67 -9.19 -24.76
N SER A 128 -3.04 -10.31 -25.13
CA SER A 128 -2.96 -10.73 -26.53
C SER A 128 -4.34 -10.97 -27.17
N TYR A 129 -5.30 -11.49 -26.41
CA TYR A 129 -6.67 -11.70 -26.90
C TYR A 129 -7.38 -10.36 -27.13
N CYS A 130 -7.28 -9.43 -26.18
CA CYS A 130 -7.91 -8.11 -26.28
C CYS A 130 -7.31 -7.28 -27.43
N ASN A 131 -5.99 -7.35 -27.64
CA ASN A 131 -5.32 -6.66 -28.74
C ASN A 131 -5.84 -7.09 -30.12
N ALA A 132 -6.34 -8.31 -30.23
CA ALA A 132 -6.80 -8.88 -31.49
C ALA A 132 -8.28 -8.69 -31.76
N THR A 133 -9.06 -8.73 -30.70
CA THR A 133 -10.51 -8.62 -30.75
C THR A 133 -10.98 -7.19 -30.66
N GLY A 134 -10.11 -6.29 -30.18
CA GLY A 134 -10.48 -4.93 -29.83
C GLY A 134 -11.29 -4.85 -28.53
N ALA A 135 -11.38 -5.93 -27.75
CA ALA A 135 -12.18 -5.97 -26.54
C ALA A 135 -11.75 -4.86 -25.56
N PRO A 136 -12.67 -3.99 -25.13
CA PRO A 136 -12.33 -2.81 -24.32
C PRO A 136 -12.09 -3.14 -22.85
N ILE A 137 -12.55 -4.30 -22.36
CA ILE A 137 -12.45 -4.72 -20.96
C ILE A 137 -11.91 -6.14 -20.92
N ALA A 138 -11.16 -6.50 -19.88
CA ALA A 138 -10.62 -7.84 -19.71
C ALA A 138 -10.66 -8.28 -18.24
N VAL A 139 -10.85 -9.59 -18.02
CA VAL A 139 -10.89 -10.16 -16.67
C VAL A 139 -9.90 -11.31 -16.56
N TRP A 140 -9.16 -11.31 -15.46
CA TRP A 140 -8.38 -12.46 -15.05
C TRP A 140 -8.79 -12.91 -13.65
N THR A 141 -8.95 -14.22 -13.45
CA THR A 141 -9.11 -14.80 -12.11
C THR A 141 -8.56 -16.22 -12.02
N ASN A 142 -8.10 -16.61 -10.82
CA ASN A 142 -7.72 -17.98 -10.47
C ASN A 142 -8.62 -18.58 -9.36
N GLY A 143 -9.70 -17.90 -8.98
CA GLY A 143 -10.61 -18.29 -7.89
C GLY A 143 -10.19 -17.82 -6.49
N ASP A 144 -8.95 -17.33 -6.30
CA ASP A 144 -8.53 -16.63 -5.07
C ASP A 144 -8.26 -15.14 -5.31
N GLN A 145 -7.54 -14.79 -6.37
CA GLN A 145 -7.32 -13.41 -6.84
C GLN A 145 -8.09 -13.10 -8.13
N ILE A 146 -8.62 -11.89 -8.23
CA ILE A 146 -9.34 -11.39 -9.40
C ILE A 146 -8.79 -10.03 -9.79
N SER A 147 -8.79 -9.71 -11.08
CA SER A 147 -8.41 -8.39 -11.57
C SER A 147 -9.19 -8.05 -12.83
N TYR A 148 -9.60 -6.78 -12.93
CA TYR A 148 -10.36 -6.24 -14.04
C TYR A 148 -9.54 -5.18 -14.75
N TYR A 149 -9.59 -5.16 -16.08
CA TYR A 149 -8.78 -4.26 -16.88
C TYR A 149 -9.64 -3.51 -17.89
N GLN A 150 -9.34 -2.23 -18.10
CA GLN A 150 -9.74 -1.50 -19.30
C GLN A 150 -8.57 -1.45 -20.28
N ARG A 151 -8.80 -1.84 -21.53
CA ARG A 151 -7.86 -1.64 -22.63
C ARG A 151 -7.92 -0.19 -23.12
N LYS A 152 -6.77 0.48 -23.19
CA LYS A 152 -6.56 1.81 -23.77
C LYS A 152 -5.66 1.70 -25.01
N ASP A 153 -5.78 2.65 -25.92
CA ASP A 153 -4.90 2.72 -27.09
C ASP A 153 -3.49 3.18 -26.71
N PRO A 154 -2.43 2.69 -27.38
CA PRO A 154 -2.48 1.72 -28.48
C PRO A 154 -2.55 0.26 -28.05
N ASN A 155 -2.45 -0.10 -26.76
CA ASN A 155 -2.74 -1.42 -26.13
C ASN A 155 -2.32 -1.45 -24.64
N TYR A 156 -2.59 -0.39 -23.89
CA TYR A 156 -2.32 -0.34 -22.45
C TYR A 156 -3.50 -0.92 -21.64
N PHE A 157 -3.26 -1.48 -20.46
CA PHE A 157 -4.31 -2.10 -19.62
C PHE A 157 -4.31 -1.46 -18.23
N GLU A 158 -5.34 -0.68 -17.93
CA GLU A 158 -5.55 -0.04 -16.63
C GLU A 158 -6.42 -0.94 -15.74
N ASP A 159 -6.03 -1.12 -14.47
CA ASP A 159 -6.89 -1.81 -13.49
C ASP A 159 -8.18 -0.98 -13.29
N ILE A 160 -9.36 -1.59 -13.42
CA ILE A 160 -10.66 -0.97 -13.11
C ILE A 160 -11.26 -1.59 -11.84
N PRO A 161 -12.09 -0.86 -11.07
CA PRO A 161 -12.55 -1.33 -9.77
C PRO A 161 -13.57 -2.48 -9.85
N ALA A 162 -14.38 -2.50 -10.90
CA ALA A 162 -15.44 -3.50 -11.09
C ALA A 162 -15.80 -3.62 -12.58
N LEU A 163 -16.55 -4.67 -12.91
CA LEU A 163 -17.17 -4.83 -14.23
C LEU A 163 -18.52 -4.12 -14.30
N PRO A 164 -18.89 -3.56 -15.47
CA PRO A 164 -20.23 -3.00 -15.65
C PRO A 164 -21.28 -4.09 -15.49
N LYS A 165 -22.44 -3.75 -14.92
CA LYS A 165 -23.62 -4.57 -15.15
C LYS A 165 -24.01 -4.49 -16.63
N ALA A 166 -24.82 -5.42 -17.09
CA ALA A 166 -25.28 -5.48 -18.48
C ALA A 166 -25.99 -4.21 -18.97
N ILE A 167 -26.55 -3.42 -18.04
CA ILE A 167 -27.24 -2.15 -18.29
C ILE A 167 -26.36 -0.90 -18.07
N GLU A 168 -25.21 -1.04 -17.40
CA GLU A 168 -24.29 0.04 -17.09
C GLU A 168 -23.24 0.17 -18.19
N LYS A 169 -22.74 1.40 -18.40
CA LYS A 169 -21.55 1.64 -19.22
C LYS A 169 -20.32 1.71 -18.33
N LEU A 170 -19.15 1.43 -18.90
CA LEU A 170 -17.89 1.55 -18.18
C LEU A 170 -17.70 2.95 -17.53
N PRO A 171 -18.02 4.08 -18.19
CA PRO A 171 -17.98 5.40 -17.54
C PRO A 171 -18.89 5.55 -16.33
N ASP A 172 -20.00 4.81 -16.25
CA ASP A 172 -20.93 4.90 -15.11
C ASP A 172 -20.29 4.32 -13.84
N ILE A 173 -19.44 3.31 -13.98
CA ILE A 173 -18.65 2.74 -12.87
C ILE A 173 -17.45 3.63 -12.55
N LEU A 174 -16.78 4.13 -13.59
CA LEU A 174 -15.61 4.98 -13.40
C LEU A 174 -16.01 6.30 -12.74
N SER A 175 -17.21 6.82 -13.01
CA SER A 175 -17.69 8.10 -12.44
C SER A 175 -18.32 7.98 -11.05
N GLU A 176 -18.53 6.77 -10.53
CA GLU A 176 -19.07 6.57 -9.19
C GLU A 176 -18.15 7.18 -8.14
N ARG A 177 -18.67 8.16 -7.38
CA ARG A 177 -17.88 8.93 -6.42
C ARG A 177 -17.75 8.20 -5.09
N TRP A 178 -16.54 7.72 -4.80
CA TRP A 178 -16.26 6.98 -3.57
C TRP A 178 -16.03 7.93 -2.40
N THR A 179 -16.65 7.61 -1.27
CA THR A 179 -16.32 8.15 0.06
C THR A 179 -15.27 7.28 0.75
N ILE A 180 -14.83 7.68 1.95
CA ILE A 180 -13.94 6.85 2.77
C ILE A 180 -14.60 5.52 3.17
N ASP A 181 -15.92 5.51 3.39
CA ASP A 181 -16.66 4.30 3.77
C ASP A 181 -16.71 3.29 2.61
N ASP A 182 -16.82 3.79 1.37
CA ASP A 182 -16.74 2.96 0.16
C ASP A 182 -15.34 2.33 0.01
N LEU A 183 -14.28 3.13 0.22
CA LEU A 183 -12.90 2.62 0.20
C LEU A 183 -12.67 1.55 1.28
N ILE A 184 -13.20 1.74 2.48
CA ILE A 184 -13.11 0.74 3.57
C ILE A 184 -13.75 -0.58 3.14
N LYS A 185 -14.95 -0.51 2.55
CA LYS A 185 -15.69 -1.69 2.11
C LYS A 185 -15.00 -2.41 0.95
N HIS A 186 -14.38 -1.65 0.06
CA HIS A 186 -13.79 -2.16 -1.18
C HIS A 186 -12.25 -2.23 -1.16
N ASP A 187 -11.63 -2.15 0.02
CA ASP A 187 -10.17 -2.16 0.16
C ASP A 187 -9.54 -3.37 -0.54
N LYS A 188 -8.72 -3.09 -1.55
CA LYS A 188 -8.03 -4.09 -2.38
C LYS A 188 -7.11 -4.98 -1.54
N LEU A 189 -6.48 -4.47 -0.48
CA LEU A 189 -5.54 -5.26 0.33
C LEU A 189 -6.26 -6.41 1.02
N VAL A 190 -7.41 -6.13 1.63
CA VAL A 190 -8.24 -7.12 2.33
C VAL A 190 -8.96 -8.03 1.34
N ASN A 191 -9.64 -7.44 0.34
CA ASN A 191 -10.52 -8.18 -0.56
C ASN A 191 -9.75 -9.04 -1.57
N GLU A 192 -8.57 -8.60 -2.00
CA GLU A 192 -7.74 -9.33 -2.97
C GLU A 192 -6.56 -10.07 -2.32
N LYS A 193 -6.43 -10.00 -0.98
CA LYS A 193 -5.32 -10.59 -0.19
C LYS A 193 -3.94 -10.21 -0.75
N LYS A 194 -3.77 -8.92 -1.06
CA LYS A 194 -2.50 -8.36 -1.55
C LYS A 194 -1.83 -7.56 -0.45
N SER A 195 -0.50 -7.47 -0.47
CA SER A 195 0.23 -6.50 0.35
C SER A 195 0.49 -5.21 -0.44
N LEU A 196 0.63 -4.08 0.26
CA LEU A 196 1.02 -2.82 -0.37
C LEU A 196 2.42 -2.93 -1.00
N LYS A 197 3.31 -3.69 -0.37
CA LYS A 197 4.63 -4.03 -0.90
C LYS A 197 4.55 -4.72 -2.26
N ASP A 198 3.66 -5.70 -2.44
CA ASP A 198 3.47 -6.38 -3.73
C ASP A 198 2.96 -5.42 -4.82
N LEU A 199 2.10 -4.47 -4.46
CA LEU A 199 1.62 -3.45 -5.38
C LEU A 199 2.73 -2.48 -5.79
N ILE A 200 3.57 -2.07 -4.83
CA ILE A 200 4.75 -1.24 -5.08
C ILE A 200 5.73 -1.95 -6.02
N LEU A 201 6.07 -3.21 -5.72
CA LEU A 201 6.92 -4.06 -6.56
C LEU A 201 6.40 -4.13 -8.00
N LYS A 202 5.09 -4.37 -8.15
CA LYS A 202 4.44 -4.45 -9.47
C LYS A 202 4.52 -3.12 -10.22
N MET A 203 4.21 -1.99 -9.56
CA MET A 203 4.30 -0.66 -10.19
C MET A 203 5.73 -0.33 -10.62
N GLU A 204 6.71 -0.72 -9.80
CA GLU A 204 8.10 -0.52 -10.12
C GLU A 204 8.54 -1.29 -11.36
N ASP A 205 8.24 -2.60 -11.39
CA ASP A 205 8.61 -3.49 -12.49
C ASP A 205 7.87 -3.17 -13.79
N GLU A 206 6.58 -2.79 -13.72
CA GLU A 206 5.74 -2.57 -14.89
C GLU A 206 5.85 -1.15 -15.46
N VAL A 207 6.16 -0.14 -14.64
CA VAL A 207 6.08 1.28 -15.02
C VAL A 207 7.38 2.02 -14.70
N LEU A 208 7.78 2.05 -13.43
CA LEU A 208 8.79 3.00 -12.96
C LEU A 208 10.19 2.67 -13.47
N ALA A 209 10.49 1.39 -13.74
CA ALA A 209 11.75 0.95 -14.34
C ALA A 209 12.04 1.62 -15.70
N ASN A 210 11.00 2.03 -16.43
CA ASN A 210 11.11 2.69 -17.74
C ASN A 210 10.79 4.20 -17.69
N ALA A 211 10.51 4.75 -16.50
CA ALA A 211 10.07 6.13 -16.36
C ALA A 211 11.23 7.14 -16.27
N GLY A 212 12.45 6.71 -15.97
CA GLY A 212 13.63 7.58 -15.86
C GLY A 212 13.60 8.54 -14.66
N VAL A 213 12.82 8.21 -13.62
CA VAL A 213 12.63 8.99 -12.39
C VAL A 213 13.19 8.26 -11.18
N ASP A 214 13.41 8.97 -10.07
CA ASP A 214 13.68 8.32 -8.78
C ASP A 214 12.40 7.63 -8.30
N VAL A 215 12.43 6.30 -8.29
CA VAL A 215 11.33 5.41 -7.89
C VAL A 215 10.85 5.72 -6.47
N PHE A 216 11.78 5.94 -5.54
CA PHE A 216 11.46 6.26 -4.16
C PHE A 216 10.71 7.58 -4.08
N GLU A 217 11.23 8.63 -4.73
CA GLU A 217 10.62 9.97 -4.67
C GLU A 217 9.20 9.97 -5.25
N GLU A 218 8.98 9.35 -6.41
CA GLU A 218 7.65 9.36 -7.03
C GLU A 218 6.65 8.51 -6.25
N LEU A 219 7.04 7.32 -5.78
CA LEU A 219 6.14 6.51 -4.95
C LEU A 219 5.84 7.18 -3.61
N PHE A 220 6.83 7.83 -2.99
CA PHE A 220 6.63 8.54 -1.75
C PHE A 220 5.65 9.71 -1.92
N LYS A 221 5.79 10.52 -2.98
CA LYS A 221 4.81 11.58 -3.29
C LYS A 221 3.39 11.03 -3.48
N LEU A 222 3.24 9.89 -4.16
CA LEU A 222 1.92 9.28 -4.38
C LEU A 222 1.29 8.76 -3.08
N ILE A 223 2.07 8.04 -2.26
CA ILE A 223 1.63 7.54 -0.96
C ILE A 223 1.25 8.73 -0.05
N PHE A 224 2.11 9.75 0.03
CA PHE A 224 1.85 10.98 0.77
C PHE A 224 0.56 11.68 0.32
N THR A 225 0.38 11.85 -0.98
CA THR A 225 -0.84 12.46 -1.55
C THR A 225 -2.10 11.67 -1.19
N LYS A 226 -2.01 10.35 -1.28
CA LYS A 226 -3.13 9.46 -0.95
C LYS A 226 -3.47 9.48 0.54
N LEU A 227 -2.47 9.51 1.41
CA LEU A 227 -2.65 9.66 2.85
C LEU A 227 -3.40 10.95 3.16
N TYR A 228 -3.00 12.06 2.54
CA TYR A 228 -3.71 13.32 2.71
C TYR A 228 -5.20 13.23 2.30
N ASP A 229 -5.47 12.60 1.15
CA ASP A 229 -6.85 12.41 0.66
C ASP A 229 -7.73 11.56 1.59
N GLU A 230 -7.16 10.48 2.13
CA GLU A 230 -7.82 9.61 3.10
C GLU A 230 -8.05 10.33 4.43
N MET A 231 -7.07 11.08 4.93
CA MET A 231 -7.20 11.87 6.17
C MET A 231 -8.35 12.88 6.07
N GLU A 232 -8.38 13.66 4.99
CA GLU A 232 -9.42 14.67 4.78
C GLU A 232 -10.81 14.03 4.62
N SER A 233 -10.88 12.84 4.00
CA SER A 233 -12.13 12.09 3.84
C SER A 233 -12.57 11.39 5.12
N GLY A 234 -11.63 10.98 5.98
CA GLY A 234 -11.90 10.45 7.32
C GLY A 234 -12.49 11.52 8.24
N ARG A 235 -12.00 12.77 8.13
CA ARG A 235 -12.52 13.92 8.87
C ARG A 235 -13.86 14.44 8.32
N ASN A 236 -14.10 14.31 7.03
CA ASN A 236 -15.36 14.65 6.39
C ASN A 236 -15.89 13.46 5.57
N LYS A 237 -16.69 12.59 6.19
CA LYS A 237 -17.21 11.37 5.55
C LYS A 237 -18.07 11.60 4.31
N LYS A 238 -18.59 12.82 4.11
CA LYS A 238 -19.35 13.18 2.90
C LYS A 238 -18.44 13.60 1.74
N ARG A 239 -17.15 13.82 1.99
CA ARG A 239 -16.15 14.14 0.97
C ARG A 239 -15.90 12.91 0.11
N HIS A 240 -15.87 13.13 -1.19
CA HIS A 240 -15.44 12.11 -2.13
C HIS A 240 -13.92 12.11 -2.25
N LEU A 241 -13.34 10.92 -2.37
CA LEU A 241 -11.91 10.73 -2.58
C LEU A 241 -11.49 11.39 -3.90
N VAL A 242 -10.38 12.13 -3.88
CA VAL A 242 -9.82 12.80 -5.06
C VAL A 242 -8.71 11.96 -5.69
N PHE A 243 -8.03 11.13 -4.88
CA PHE A 243 -7.00 10.18 -5.30
C PHE A 243 -7.64 8.95 -5.98
N ARG A 244 -8.28 9.18 -7.11
CA ARG A 244 -8.95 8.14 -7.91
C ARG A 244 -9.17 8.64 -9.33
N ASN A 245 -9.11 7.77 -10.32
CA ASN A 245 -9.49 8.12 -11.68
C ASN A 245 -11.00 7.98 -11.86
N TYR A 246 -11.69 9.08 -12.18
CA TYR A 246 -13.14 9.08 -12.41
C TYR A 246 -13.53 9.07 -13.89
N GLY A 247 -12.66 8.52 -14.74
CA GLY A 247 -12.77 8.61 -16.20
C GLY A 247 -12.07 9.85 -16.78
N ASP A 248 -11.15 10.45 -16.02
CA ASP A 248 -10.31 11.56 -16.45
C ASP A 248 -9.38 11.12 -17.59
N THR A 249 -9.07 12.02 -18.51
CA THR A 249 -7.92 11.84 -19.40
C THR A 249 -6.63 11.80 -18.59
N GLU A 250 -5.55 11.21 -19.14
CA GLU A 250 -4.27 11.14 -18.43
C GLU A 250 -3.76 12.52 -17.98
N THR A 251 -3.96 13.55 -18.80
CA THR A 251 -3.56 14.94 -18.49
C THR A 251 -4.42 15.54 -17.38
N GLU A 252 -5.74 15.39 -17.44
CA GLU A 252 -6.65 15.85 -16.39
C GLU A 252 -6.37 15.14 -15.06
N LEU A 253 -6.12 13.83 -15.09
CA LEU A 253 -5.72 13.06 -13.93
C LEU A 253 -4.42 13.60 -13.34
N LYS A 254 -3.41 13.87 -14.19
CA LYS A 254 -2.14 14.45 -13.72
C LYS A 254 -2.32 15.78 -13.03
N THR A 255 -3.09 16.70 -13.62
CA THR A 255 -3.38 18.00 -12.99
C THR A 255 -4.11 17.81 -11.66
N LYS A 256 -5.14 16.96 -11.62
CA LYS A 256 -5.92 16.71 -10.41
C LYS A 256 -5.08 16.13 -9.26
N ILE A 257 -4.22 15.15 -9.54
CA ILE A 257 -3.36 14.54 -8.53
C ILE A 257 -2.24 15.50 -8.13
N GLN A 258 -1.71 16.31 -9.06
CA GLN A 258 -0.75 17.37 -8.75
C GLN A 258 -1.35 18.41 -7.79
N ASP A 259 -2.59 18.86 -8.03
CA ASP A 259 -3.28 19.81 -7.15
C ASP A 259 -3.51 19.23 -5.75
N LEU A 260 -3.82 17.92 -5.67
CA LEU A 260 -3.97 17.21 -4.41
C LEU A 260 -2.63 17.07 -3.67
N PHE A 261 -1.54 16.79 -4.39
CA PHE A 261 -0.19 16.76 -3.84
C PHE A 261 0.24 18.13 -3.32
N ASP A 262 -0.02 19.20 -4.07
CA ASP A 262 0.30 20.57 -3.66
C ASP A 262 -0.47 20.95 -2.38
N LYS A 263 -1.74 20.55 -2.24
CA LYS A 263 -2.52 20.72 -1.00
C LYS A 263 -1.94 19.92 0.16
N ALA A 264 -1.54 18.68 -0.08
CA ALA A 264 -0.91 17.83 0.92
C ALA A 264 0.39 18.46 1.43
N ARG A 265 1.26 18.91 0.50
CA ARG A 265 2.54 19.56 0.81
C ARG A 265 2.35 20.84 1.63
N ASN A 266 1.40 21.68 1.25
CA ASN A 266 1.11 22.92 1.98
C ASN A 266 0.51 22.64 3.38
N LYS A 267 -0.16 21.50 3.57
CA LYS A 267 -0.68 21.11 4.89
C LYS A 267 0.41 20.49 5.78
N TRP A 268 1.35 19.78 5.16
CA TRP A 268 2.38 18.97 5.79
C TRP A 268 3.76 19.52 5.38
N GLU A 269 4.02 20.75 5.81
CA GLU A 269 5.24 21.48 5.50
C GLU A 269 6.48 20.75 6.02
N GLY A 270 7.60 20.92 5.30
CA GLY A 270 8.88 20.33 5.68
C GLY A 270 9.10 18.86 5.30
N VAL A 271 8.15 18.22 4.59
CA VAL A 271 8.34 16.88 4.02
C VAL A 271 8.87 16.94 2.59
N PHE A 272 8.41 17.92 1.80
CA PHE A 272 8.86 18.17 0.43
C PHE A 272 9.12 19.66 0.25
N THR A 273 10.03 20.02 -0.66
CA THR A 273 10.32 21.40 -1.04
C THR A 273 9.16 22.03 -1.83
N ASP A 274 9.08 23.36 -1.84
CA ASP A 274 8.01 24.11 -2.49
C ASP A 274 7.98 23.99 -4.03
N ASP A 275 9.09 23.59 -4.64
CA ASP A 275 9.21 23.30 -6.06
C ASP A 275 8.95 21.84 -6.40
N ALA A 276 8.76 20.96 -5.41
CA ALA A 276 8.50 19.54 -5.64
C ALA A 276 7.24 19.35 -6.50
N LYS A 277 7.36 18.56 -7.57
CA LYS A 277 6.26 18.18 -8.47
C LYS A 277 6.31 16.68 -8.79
N LEU A 278 5.19 16.14 -9.26
CA LEU A 278 5.09 14.78 -9.81
C LEU A 278 5.75 14.75 -11.20
N GLN A 279 6.86 14.03 -11.28
CA GLN A 279 7.69 13.94 -12.48
C GLN A 279 7.21 12.84 -13.44
N LEU A 280 6.37 11.91 -12.97
CA LEU A 280 5.75 10.90 -13.81
C LEU A 280 5.02 11.51 -15.03
N THR A 281 5.17 10.87 -16.19
CA THR A 281 4.36 11.21 -17.37
C THR A 281 2.88 10.96 -17.06
N PRO A 282 1.94 11.63 -17.76
CA PRO A 282 0.50 11.40 -17.58
C PRO A 282 0.12 9.91 -17.64
N SER A 283 0.68 9.17 -18.61
CA SER A 283 0.45 7.74 -18.78
C SER A 283 0.99 6.91 -17.62
N HIS A 284 2.23 7.12 -17.19
CA HIS A 284 2.82 6.40 -16.05
C HIS A 284 2.06 6.69 -14.75
N LEU A 285 1.68 7.95 -14.52
CA LEU A 285 0.91 8.34 -13.36
C LEU A 285 -0.44 7.61 -13.32
N ALA A 286 -1.17 7.55 -14.44
CA ALA A 286 -2.46 6.86 -14.51
C ALA A 286 -2.37 5.40 -14.04
N VAL A 287 -1.29 4.70 -14.39
CA VAL A 287 -1.04 3.33 -13.93
C VAL A 287 -0.86 3.26 -12.41
N CYS A 288 -0.04 4.16 -11.87
CA CYS A 288 0.23 4.19 -10.44
C CYS A 288 -1.04 4.51 -9.64
N ILE A 289 -1.87 5.45 -10.14
CA ILE A 289 -3.16 5.76 -9.54
C ILE A 289 -4.10 4.54 -9.58
N ALA A 290 -4.24 3.86 -10.72
CA ALA A 290 -5.10 2.68 -10.82
C ALA A 290 -4.70 1.55 -9.83
N SER A 291 -3.40 1.45 -9.56
CA SER A 291 -2.85 0.49 -8.60
C SER A 291 -3.16 0.86 -7.15
N LEU A 292 -3.15 2.15 -6.81
CA LEU A 292 -3.27 2.65 -5.43
C LEU A 292 -4.67 3.14 -5.06
N GLU A 293 -5.52 3.56 -6.00
CA GLU A 293 -6.80 4.24 -5.73
C GLU A 293 -7.82 3.42 -4.93
N GLY A 294 -7.73 2.08 -5.00
CA GLY A 294 -8.59 1.15 -4.27
C GLY A 294 -7.96 0.57 -3.00
N VAL A 295 -6.74 0.98 -2.67
CA VAL A 295 -6.05 0.55 -1.44
C VAL A 295 -6.43 1.49 -0.31
N LYS A 296 -6.70 0.98 0.89
CA LYS A 296 -6.79 1.83 2.09
C LYS A 296 -5.44 1.86 2.80
N LEU A 297 -4.85 3.05 2.94
CA LEU A 297 -3.55 3.20 3.61
C LEU A 297 -3.71 3.42 5.11
N PHE A 298 -4.63 4.27 5.53
CA PHE A 298 -4.88 4.49 6.96
C PHE A 298 -5.44 3.22 7.58
N ASN A 299 -4.66 2.50 8.36
CA ASN A 299 -5.13 1.37 9.15
C ASN A 299 -4.90 1.63 10.65
N SER A 300 -5.36 0.73 11.51
CA SER A 300 -5.35 0.90 12.97
C SER A 300 -3.96 1.16 13.57
N ASN A 301 -2.88 0.73 12.90
CA ASN A 301 -1.52 0.69 13.44
C ASN A 301 -0.44 1.24 12.50
N LEU A 302 -0.80 1.77 11.33
CA LEU A 302 0.09 2.16 10.22
C LEU A 302 1.00 1.06 9.65
N ASP A 303 0.91 -0.19 10.12
CA ASP A 303 1.78 -1.32 9.73
C ASP A 303 1.96 -1.50 8.21
N VAL A 304 0.89 -1.30 7.44
CA VAL A 304 0.89 -1.47 5.97
C VAL A 304 1.75 -0.41 5.28
N ILE A 305 1.69 0.83 5.78
CA ILE A 305 2.46 1.96 5.25
C ILE A 305 3.92 1.82 5.66
N ASP A 306 4.14 1.43 6.91
CA ASP A 306 5.46 1.23 7.48
C ASP A 306 6.25 0.15 6.74
N GLU A 307 5.64 -1.00 6.43
CA GLU A 307 6.27 -2.06 5.62
C GLU A 307 6.64 -1.58 4.21
N ALA A 308 5.76 -0.78 3.60
CA ALA A 308 5.98 -0.22 2.28
C ALA A 308 7.15 0.77 2.25
N PHE A 309 7.26 1.66 3.24
CA PHE A 309 8.38 2.58 3.31
C PHE A 309 9.69 1.89 3.67
N GLU A 310 9.66 0.89 4.55
CA GLU A 310 10.82 0.04 4.83
C GLU A 310 11.37 -0.58 3.53
N TYR A 311 10.48 -1.14 2.71
CA TYR A 311 10.89 -1.70 1.41
C TYR A 311 11.52 -0.64 0.49
N LEU A 312 10.89 0.53 0.38
CA LEU A 312 11.34 1.62 -0.48
C LEU A 312 12.70 2.18 -0.06
N ILE A 313 12.90 2.40 1.24
CA ILE A 313 14.18 2.91 1.80
C ILE A 313 15.28 1.88 1.56
N ASN A 314 15.06 0.62 1.96
CA ASN A 314 16.06 -0.45 1.83
C ASN A 314 16.54 -0.66 0.39
N LYS A 315 15.63 -0.57 -0.58
CA LYS A 315 15.98 -0.73 -1.99
C LYS A 315 16.81 0.44 -2.52
N SER A 316 16.45 1.66 -2.13
CA SER A 316 17.19 2.87 -2.53
C SER A 316 18.60 2.92 -1.90
N SER A 317 18.77 2.33 -0.72
CA SER A 317 20.02 2.36 0.06
C SER A 317 21.02 1.22 -0.26
N LYS A 318 20.79 0.41 -1.31
CA LYS A 318 21.65 -0.69 -1.82
C LYS A 318 22.82 -1.09 -0.90
N GLY A 319 22.58 -1.94 0.10
CA GLY A 319 23.58 -2.84 0.73
C GLY A 319 24.83 -2.24 1.39
N GLU A 320 25.11 -0.94 1.31
CA GLU A 320 26.38 -0.34 1.76
C GLU A 320 26.28 0.35 3.13
N LYS A 321 25.08 0.75 3.57
CA LYS A 321 24.91 1.54 4.80
C LYS A 321 24.64 0.73 6.08
N GLY A 322 24.42 -0.58 5.99
CA GLY A 322 24.09 -1.39 7.18
C GLY A 322 22.81 -0.97 7.90
N GLN A 323 21.92 -0.26 7.21
CA GLN A 323 20.63 0.18 7.75
C GLN A 323 19.71 -1.06 7.81
N TYR A 324 19.35 -1.46 9.01
CA TYR A 324 18.38 -2.52 9.26
C TYR A 324 17.18 -1.91 9.95
N PHE A 325 15.99 -2.17 9.42
CA PHE A 325 14.76 -1.80 10.09
C PHE A 325 14.53 -2.72 11.29
N THR A 326 14.13 -2.13 12.41
CA THR A 326 13.78 -2.86 13.62
C THR A 326 12.47 -3.61 13.36
N PRO A 327 12.43 -4.96 13.48
CA PRO A 327 11.20 -5.70 13.25
C PRO A 327 10.09 -5.24 14.21
N ARG A 328 8.85 -5.18 13.72
CA ARG A 328 7.72 -4.60 14.47
C ARG A 328 7.45 -5.26 15.82
N TYR A 329 7.59 -6.57 15.89
CA TYR A 329 7.43 -7.31 17.14
C TYR A 329 8.54 -6.97 18.16
N VAL A 330 9.74 -6.56 17.71
CA VAL A 330 10.81 -6.08 18.59
C VAL A 330 10.48 -4.68 19.09
N ILE A 331 10.03 -3.78 18.20
CA ILE A 331 9.59 -2.44 18.58
C ILE A 331 8.48 -2.51 19.63
N ASP A 332 7.42 -3.26 19.34
CA ASP A 332 6.26 -3.44 20.22
C ASP A 332 6.65 -4.06 21.58
N MET A 333 7.54 -5.06 21.57
CA MET A 333 8.10 -5.63 22.80
C MET A 333 8.83 -4.57 23.63
N CYS A 334 9.75 -3.81 23.04
CA CYS A 334 10.52 -2.78 23.74
C CYS A 334 9.62 -1.66 24.30
N VAL A 335 8.64 -1.20 23.50
CA VAL A 335 7.66 -0.20 23.94
C VAL A 335 6.84 -0.70 25.12
N LYS A 336 6.37 -1.95 25.08
CA LYS A 336 5.63 -2.56 26.20
C LYS A 336 6.50 -2.78 27.43
N MET A 337 7.78 -3.10 27.27
CA MET A 337 8.73 -3.29 28.37
C MET A 337 9.05 -1.98 29.09
N LEU A 338 9.33 -0.91 28.35
CA LEU A 338 9.61 0.41 28.93
C LEU A 338 8.34 1.13 29.37
N ASN A 339 7.20 0.83 28.74
CA ASN A 339 5.88 1.34 29.09
C ASN A 339 5.84 2.88 29.26
N PRO A 340 6.12 3.65 28.19
CA PRO A 340 6.13 5.11 28.26
C PRO A 340 4.80 5.67 28.79
N GLN A 341 4.88 6.79 29.50
CA GLN A 341 3.77 7.51 30.12
C GLN A 341 3.65 8.94 29.59
N ALA A 342 2.45 9.52 29.64
CA ALA A 342 2.16 10.84 29.07
C ALA A 342 2.98 12.03 29.62
N HIS A 343 3.61 11.89 30.79
CA HIS A 343 4.45 12.95 31.38
C HIS A 343 5.93 12.84 31.01
N GLU A 344 6.36 11.66 30.55
CA GLU A 344 7.74 11.32 30.21
C GLU A 344 8.13 11.86 28.83
N THR A 345 9.37 12.28 28.70
CA THR A 345 10.02 12.65 27.46
C THR A 345 10.68 11.44 26.82
N PHE A 346 10.51 11.30 25.51
CA PHE A 346 10.93 10.15 24.71
C PHE A 346 11.85 10.63 23.58
N ILE A 347 12.94 9.92 23.34
CA ILE A 347 13.79 10.13 22.15
C ILE A 347 14.24 8.83 21.48
N ASP A 348 14.30 8.87 20.15
CA ASP A 348 15.07 7.94 19.33
C ASP A 348 16.20 8.67 18.58
N THR A 349 17.44 8.25 18.76
CA THR A 349 18.65 8.90 18.23
C THR A 349 19.16 8.30 16.92
N ALA A 350 18.50 7.24 16.43
CA ALA A 350 18.77 6.58 15.15
C ALA A 350 17.44 6.10 14.56
N ALA A 351 16.53 7.07 14.38
CA ALA A 351 15.10 6.79 14.31
C ALA A 351 14.63 6.07 13.04
N GLY A 352 15.40 6.12 11.96
CA GLY A 352 14.97 5.64 10.66
C GLY A 352 13.61 6.23 10.28
N SER A 353 12.65 5.36 9.97
CA SER A 353 11.26 5.76 9.70
C SER A 353 10.42 6.05 10.95
N CYS A 354 11.03 6.30 12.11
CA CYS A 354 10.34 6.54 13.39
C CYS A 354 9.53 5.36 13.94
N GLY A 355 10.01 4.13 13.79
CA GLY A 355 9.34 2.94 14.32
C GLY A 355 9.08 3.00 15.84
N PHE A 356 10.11 3.29 16.65
CA PHE A 356 9.92 3.43 18.10
C PHE A 356 9.06 4.65 18.48
N PRO A 357 9.30 5.87 17.94
CA PRO A 357 8.42 7.02 18.21
C PRO A 357 6.94 6.74 17.92
N VAL A 358 6.59 6.22 16.74
CA VAL A 358 5.20 5.97 16.35
C VAL A 358 4.52 4.97 17.28
N HIS A 359 5.19 3.85 17.60
CA HIS A 359 4.63 2.84 18.50
C HIS A 359 4.52 3.37 19.95
N GLY A 360 5.49 4.16 20.42
CA GLY A 360 5.43 4.83 21.71
C GLY A 360 4.27 5.82 21.81
N ILE A 361 4.02 6.59 20.75
CA ILE A 361 2.87 7.49 20.63
C ILE A 361 1.56 6.73 20.77
N PHE A 362 1.39 5.65 20.00
CA PHE A 362 0.16 4.85 20.05
C PHE A 362 -0.07 4.22 21.42
N HIS A 363 0.99 3.72 22.06
CA HIS A 363 0.91 3.16 23.41
C HIS A 363 0.42 4.18 24.43
N VAL A 364 1.00 5.39 24.45
CA VAL A 364 0.60 6.46 25.37
C VAL A 364 -0.79 6.98 25.07
N TRP A 365 -1.18 7.07 23.80
CA TRP A 365 -2.54 7.46 23.43
C TRP A 365 -3.59 6.46 23.86
N GLU A 366 -3.31 5.16 23.76
CA GLU A 366 -4.22 4.14 24.27
C GLU A 366 -4.44 4.29 25.77
N GLN A 367 -3.38 4.60 26.54
CA GLN A 367 -3.50 4.93 27.96
C GLN A 367 -4.35 6.19 28.17
N ILE A 368 -4.05 7.28 27.44
CA ILE A 368 -4.75 8.55 27.57
C ILE A 368 -6.25 8.40 27.25
N MET A 369 -6.57 7.74 26.16
CA MET A 369 -7.95 7.52 25.72
C MET A 369 -8.71 6.64 26.70
N LYS A 370 -8.06 5.60 27.25
CA LYS A 370 -8.67 4.76 28.28
C LYS A 370 -8.99 5.55 29.55
N GLU A 371 -8.13 6.46 29.97
CA GLU A 371 -8.39 7.37 31.10
C GLU A 371 -9.56 8.32 30.80
N GLU A 372 -9.70 8.77 29.56
CA GLU A 372 -10.82 9.62 29.11
C GLU A 372 -12.12 8.83 28.79
N GLY A 373 -12.11 7.51 28.94
CA GLY A 373 -13.27 6.65 28.67
C GLY A 373 -13.59 6.47 27.17
N LEU A 374 -12.62 6.73 26.29
CA LEU A 374 -12.74 6.58 24.85
C LEU A 374 -12.26 5.19 24.40
N ASN A 375 -13.02 4.54 23.53
CA ASN A 375 -12.66 3.23 22.98
C ASN A 375 -11.82 3.34 21.70
N LYS A 376 -10.91 2.39 21.48
CA LYS A 376 -10.12 2.29 20.25
C LYS A 376 -11.03 1.90 19.07
N SER A 377 -11.18 2.82 18.12
CA SER A 377 -11.84 2.57 16.84
C SER A 377 -10.88 1.90 15.84
N HIS A 378 -11.45 1.20 14.84
CA HIS A 378 -10.68 0.69 13.70
C HIS A 378 -10.10 1.81 12.80
N LEU A 379 -10.56 3.05 13.00
CA LEU A 379 -10.05 4.28 12.37
C LEU A 379 -9.22 5.11 13.36
N PHE A 380 -8.57 4.45 14.33
CA PHE A 380 -7.81 5.09 15.39
C PHE A 380 -6.87 6.19 14.89
N THR A 381 -6.21 6.01 13.75
CA THR A 381 -5.28 6.99 13.18
C THR A 381 -5.95 8.14 12.40
N LEU A 382 -7.23 8.01 12.02
CA LEU A 382 -7.99 9.03 11.28
C LEU A 382 -8.81 9.95 12.18
N GLU A 383 -9.19 9.48 13.37
CA GLU A 383 -10.03 10.22 14.30
C GLU A 383 -9.26 11.36 14.96
N GLN A 384 -9.91 12.51 15.13
CA GLN A 384 -9.34 13.61 15.90
C GLN A 384 -9.04 13.13 17.32
N LYS A 385 -7.80 13.36 17.76
CA LYS A 385 -7.34 12.96 19.09
C LYS A 385 -7.69 14.04 20.12
N PRO A 386 -7.86 13.67 21.41
CA PRO A 386 -7.92 14.62 22.50
C PRO A 386 -6.70 15.54 22.51
N ALA A 387 -6.84 16.77 23.00
CA ALA A 387 -5.73 17.72 23.11
C ALA A 387 -4.53 17.13 23.88
N ARG A 388 -4.78 16.31 24.91
CA ARG A 388 -3.74 15.66 25.70
C ARG A 388 -2.86 14.69 24.88
N CYS A 389 -3.44 14.03 23.87
CA CYS A 389 -2.71 13.19 22.93
C CYS A 389 -1.80 14.03 22.01
N THR A 390 -2.33 15.15 21.51
CA THR A 390 -1.59 16.15 20.75
C THR A 390 -0.40 16.69 21.55
N ASP A 391 -0.65 17.17 22.78
CA ASP A 391 0.35 17.82 23.62
C ASP A 391 1.53 16.88 23.91
N TYR A 392 1.24 15.59 24.14
CA TYR A 392 2.27 14.57 24.32
C TYR A 392 3.20 14.48 23.10
N VAL A 393 2.65 14.33 21.89
CA VAL A 393 3.48 14.22 20.69
C VAL A 393 4.28 15.50 20.44
N GLN A 394 3.63 16.66 20.57
CA GLN A 394 4.24 17.95 20.26
C GLN A 394 5.37 18.32 21.22
N GLU A 395 5.25 17.98 22.50
CA GLU A 395 6.17 18.47 23.53
C GLU A 395 7.09 17.38 24.12
N LYS A 396 6.79 16.09 23.91
CA LYS A 396 7.48 14.99 24.62
C LYS A 396 8.18 13.98 23.74
N VAL A 397 7.79 13.80 22.49
CA VAL A 397 8.35 12.76 21.62
C VAL A 397 9.30 13.39 20.61
N PHE A 398 10.54 12.91 20.55
CA PHE A 398 11.61 13.40 19.68
C PHE A 398 12.26 12.25 18.90
N ALA A 399 12.79 12.57 17.73
CA ALA A 399 13.52 11.63 16.89
C ALA A 399 14.63 12.35 16.14
N ILE A 400 15.76 11.68 15.93
CA ILE A 400 16.88 12.20 15.15
C ILE A 400 17.36 11.10 14.20
N ASP A 401 17.58 11.46 12.95
CA ASP A 401 18.27 10.59 12.00
C ASP A 401 19.13 11.43 11.03
N PHE A 402 20.19 10.82 10.49
CA PHE A 402 21.10 11.47 9.56
C PHE A 402 20.72 11.23 8.10
N ASP A 403 19.78 10.31 7.82
CA ASP A 403 19.30 10.02 6.47
C ASP A 403 18.03 10.79 6.17
N GLU A 404 18.12 11.75 5.25
CA GLU A 404 17.02 12.65 4.90
C GLU A 404 15.76 11.91 4.42
N LYS A 405 15.91 10.81 3.66
CA LYS A 405 14.75 10.03 3.18
C LYS A 405 14.02 9.38 4.37
N ALA A 406 14.78 8.85 5.33
CA ALA A 406 14.23 8.29 6.56
C ALA A 406 13.52 9.36 7.41
N VAL A 407 14.14 10.53 7.58
CA VAL A 407 13.55 11.68 8.29
C VAL A 407 12.23 12.11 7.66
N ARG A 408 12.16 12.26 6.33
CA ARG A 408 10.93 12.66 5.64
C ARG A 408 9.80 11.63 5.80
N VAL A 409 10.13 10.33 5.78
CA VAL A 409 9.17 9.26 6.08
C VAL A 409 8.71 9.33 7.54
N GLY A 410 9.64 9.45 8.49
CA GLY A 410 9.34 9.57 9.92
C GLY A 410 8.45 10.78 10.23
N ARG A 411 8.73 11.93 9.61
CA ARG A 411 7.86 13.12 9.66
C ARG A 411 6.48 12.81 9.10
N THR A 412 6.38 12.18 7.93
CA THR A 412 5.06 11.82 7.36
C THR A 412 4.25 10.93 8.30
N LEU A 413 4.86 9.89 8.86
CA LEU A 413 4.20 8.97 9.79
C LEU A 413 3.77 9.67 11.09
N ASN A 414 4.62 10.55 11.63
CA ASN A 414 4.28 11.32 12.82
C ASN A 414 3.21 12.40 12.55
N LEU A 415 3.16 13.01 11.36
CA LEU A 415 2.09 13.94 10.92
C LEU A 415 0.75 13.24 10.72
N ILE A 416 0.78 11.94 10.43
CA ILE A 416 -0.41 11.11 10.28
C ILE A 416 -0.90 10.62 11.63
N ALA A 417 0.04 10.24 12.50
CA ALA A 417 -0.28 9.92 13.87
C ALA A 417 -0.84 11.18 14.56
N GLY A 418 -0.05 12.24 14.67
CA GLY A 418 -0.30 13.43 15.48
C GLY A 418 -0.75 14.64 14.65
N ASP A 419 -1.18 15.70 15.33
CA ASP A 419 -1.89 16.83 14.74
C ASP A 419 -1.06 17.87 13.95
N GLY A 420 0.19 17.54 13.58
CA GLY A 420 0.93 18.33 12.59
C GLY A 420 2.29 18.90 12.99
N GLN A 421 2.91 18.48 14.10
CA GLN A 421 4.29 18.88 14.42
C GLN A 421 5.15 17.66 14.73
N THR A 422 6.28 17.56 14.04
CA THR A 422 7.12 16.38 14.07
C THR A 422 8.51 16.76 14.51
N ASN A 423 8.79 16.55 15.79
CA ASN A 423 10.12 16.71 16.39
C ASN A 423 11.13 15.65 15.87
N VAL A 424 11.15 15.42 14.55
CA VAL A 424 12.03 14.51 13.82
C VAL A 424 13.03 15.39 13.08
N LEU A 425 14.28 15.33 13.50
CA LEU A 425 15.35 16.24 13.09
C LEU A 425 16.36 15.54 12.18
N HIS A 426 16.73 16.20 11.08
CA HIS A 426 17.83 15.74 10.22
C HIS A 426 19.17 16.22 10.76
N LEU A 427 19.80 15.38 11.60
CA LEU A 427 21.08 15.66 12.27
C LEU A 427 21.89 14.36 12.43
N ASN A 428 23.22 14.47 12.44
CA ASN A 428 24.09 13.35 12.77
C ASN A 428 24.34 13.33 14.29
N THR A 429 23.72 12.41 15.02
CA THR A 429 23.83 12.29 16.48
C THR A 429 25.25 12.05 16.97
N LEU A 430 26.10 11.44 16.15
CA LEU A 430 27.50 11.22 16.49
C LEU A 430 28.36 12.49 16.38
N ASP A 431 27.92 13.47 15.58
CA ASP A 431 28.66 14.70 15.28
C ASP A 431 27.97 15.97 15.82
N TYR A 432 27.56 15.93 17.09
CA TYR A 432 26.79 16.98 17.75
C TYR A 432 27.48 18.35 17.81
N GLU A 433 28.82 18.41 17.75
CA GLU A 433 29.57 19.67 17.75
C GLU A 433 29.36 20.49 16.47
N ARG A 434 28.99 19.83 15.37
CA ARG A 434 28.75 20.47 14.07
C ARG A 434 27.29 20.74 13.79
N TRP A 435 26.38 20.45 14.72
CA TRP A 435 24.97 20.77 14.53
C TRP A 435 24.74 22.25 14.27
N ASP A 436 25.58 23.14 14.83
CA ASP A 436 25.54 24.57 14.57
C ASP A 436 25.82 24.95 13.10
N GLU A 437 26.51 24.09 12.32
CA GLU A 437 26.72 24.29 10.89
C GLU A 437 25.43 24.05 10.10
N LYS A 438 24.57 23.13 10.57
CA LYS A 438 23.27 22.80 9.96
C LYS A 438 22.13 23.66 10.50
N THR A 439 22.08 23.88 11.81
CA THR A 439 20.96 24.59 12.47
C THR A 439 20.95 26.10 12.27
N LYS A 440 21.95 26.64 11.55
CA LYS A 440 22.00 28.05 11.10
C LYS A 440 21.67 28.22 9.63
N ASP A 441 21.53 27.12 8.90
CA ASP A 441 21.09 27.12 7.51
C ASP A 441 19.60 27.52 7.46
N GLU A 442 19.24 28.37 6.50
CA GLU A 442 17.89 28.94 6.38
C GLU A 442 16.88 27.86 6.01
N ASP A 443 17.18 27.06 4.99
CA ASP A 443 16.33 25.94 4.55
C ASP A 443 16.11 24.92 5.68
N TRP A 444 17.17 24.60 6.43
CA TRP A 444 17.04 23.73 7.60
C TRP A 444 16.17 24.37 8.69
N THR A 445 16.35 25.66 8.96
CA THR A 445 15.60 26.38 10.01
C THR A 445 14.11 26.48 9.68
N ASP A 446 13.76 26.69 8.42
CA ASP A 446 12.37 26.76 7.98
C ASP A 446 11.64 25.43 8.18
N ILE A 447 12.35 24.31 8.05
CA ILE A 447 11.78 22.96 8.20
C ILE A 447 11.78 22.49 9.66
N TYR A 448 12.87 22.72 10.39
CA TYR A 448 13.18 22.08 11.68
C TYR A 448 13.30 23.06 12.86
N GLY A 449 13.19 24.37 12.63
CA GLY A 449 13.53 25.40 13.61
C GLY A 449 12.71 25.36 14.90
N GLU A 450 11.40 25.12 14.81
CA GLU A 450 10.55 24.98 15.99
C GLU A 450 10.84 23.68 16.75
N ASP A 451 11.02 22.55 16.04
CA ASP A 451 11.43 21.27 16.62
C ASP A 451 12.76 21.40 17.38
N TRP A 452 13.71 22.10 16.77
CA TRP A 452 15.02 22.38 17.33
C TRP A 452 14.95 23.23 18.59
N LYS A 453 14.10 24.25 18.59
CA LYS A 453 13.85 25.10 19.75
C LYS A 453 13.26 24.30 20.92
N LYS A 454 12.41 23.30 20.66
CA LYS A 454 11.91 22.39 21.70
C LYS A 454 13.02 21.47 22.22
N LEU A 455 13.78 20.83 21.32
CA LEU A 455 14.88 19.95 21.71
C LEU A 455 15.92 20.67 22.57
N ARG A 456 16.28 21.91 22.22
CA ARG A 456 17.25 22.72 23.00
C ARG A 456 16.82 22.98 24.44
N LYS A 457 15.52 23.01 24.74
CA LYS A 457 15.03 23.17 26.12
C LYS A 457 15.37 21.97 27.00
N LEU A 458 15.65 20.82 26.39
CA LEU A 458 16.00 19.57 27.08
C LEU A 458 17.52 19.40 27.26
N ARG A 459 18.37 20.34 26.80
CA ARG A 459 19.82 20.29 27.04
C ARG A 459 20.11 20.36 28.54
N THR A 460 21.05 19.54 29.01
CA THR A 460 21.54 19.66 30.40
C THR A 460 22.45 20.87 30.58
N GLY A 461 23.19 21.24 29.52
CA GLY A 461 24.01 22.45 29.46
C GLY A 461 23.51 23.41 28.38
N LYS A 462 23.27 24.68 28.74
CA LYS A 462 22.65 25.69 27.87
C LYS A 462 23.26 25.78 26.46
N ASP A 463 24.58 25.69 26.37
CA ASP A 463 25.35 25.86 25.12
C ASP A 463 26.00 24.56 24.63
N SER A 464 25.53 23.40 25.10
CA SER A 464 26.08 22.08 24.73
C SER A 464 25.02 21.20 24.07
N ASN A 465 25.36 20.63 22.91
CA ASN A 465 24.54 19.63 22.21
C ASN A 465 24.88 18.18 22.59
N ARG A 466 25.71 17.99 23.61
CA ARG A 466 26.18 16.65 23.99
C ARG A 466 25.15 15.88 24.79
N ASP A 467 24.56 16.53 25.79
CA ASP A 467 23.81 15.87 26.85
C ASP A 467 22.39 16.47 26.96
N PHE A 468 21.38 15.59 26.99
CA PHE A 468 19.96 15.95 27.08
C PHE A 468 19.26 15.17 28.20
N GLY A 469 18.28 15.80 28.85
CA GLY A 469 17.46 15.20 29.89
C GLY A 469 16.20 14.56 29.33
N PHE A 470 16.32 13.34 28.83
CA PHE A 470 15.18 12.51 28.42
C PHE A 470 14.86 11.43 29.46
N ASP A 471 13.59 11.13 29.66
CA ASP A 471 13.14 10.07 30.56
C ASP A 471 13.29 8.68 29.90
N ILE A 472 13.04 8.60 28.59
CA ILE A 472 13.07 7.37 27.81
C ILE A 472 13.92 7.55 26.54
N LEU A 473 14.84 6.61 26.33
CA LEU A 473 15.59 6.44 25.09
C LEU A 473 15.33 5.05 24.53
N MET A 474 14.90 5.00 23.27
CA MET A 474 14.86 3.77 22.48
C MET A 474 15.56 4.03 21.16
N ALA A 475 16.57 3.25 20.81
CA ALA A 475 17.26 3.37 19.53
C ALA A 475 17.67 1.99 19.03
N ASN A 476 17.71 1.85 17.70
CA ASN A 476 18.34 0.71 17.04
C ASN A 476 19.48 1.25 16.15
N PRO A 477 20.65 1.54 16.72
CA PRO A 477 21.73 2.18 16.00
C PRO A 477 22.27 1.25 14.88
N PRO A 478 22.93 1.83 13.86
CA PRO A 478 23.44 1.07 12.72
C PRO A 478 24.54 0.06 13.15
N PHE A 479 24.32 -1.22 12.85
CA PHE A 479 25.26 -2.31 13.15
C PHE A 479 26.39 -2.51 12.13
N ALA A 480 26.37 -1.76 11.02
CA ALA A 480 27.38 -1.89 9.98
C ALA A 480 27.96 -0.54 9.56
N GLY A 481 29.20 -0.61 9.10
CA GLY A 481 30.00 0.55 8.80
C GLY A 481 30.79 1.02 10.00
N ASP A 482 31.92 1.65 9.72
CA ASP A 482 32.84 2.14 10.73
C ASP A 482 32.92 3.66 10.71
N ILE A 483 33.12 4.25 11.89
CA ILE A 483 33.57 5.62 12.07
C ILE A 483 35.10 5.60 12.09
N LYS A 484 35.70 6.33 11.14
CA LYS A 484 37.16 6.49 11.02
C LYS A 484 37.63 7.91 11.37
N GLU A 485 36.69 8.82 11.60
CA GLU A 485 36.98 10.21 11.89
C GLU A 485 37.47 10.36 13.34
N THR A 486 38.77 10.56 13.52
CA THR A 486 39.39 10.70 14.86
C THR A 486 38.73 11.78 15.71
N ARG A 487 38.24 12.86 15.09
CA ARG A 487 37.54 13.94 15.80
C ARG A 487 36.27 13.44 16.49
N ILE A 488 35.49 12.59 15.82
CA ILE A 488 34.28 11.97 16.36
C ILE A 488 34.67 10.95 17.43
N LEU A 489 35.59 10.02 17.10
CA LEU A 489 36.04 8.97 18.02
C LEU A 489 36.59 9.53 19.33
N ALA A 490 37.27 10.68 19.29
CA ALA A 490 37.83 11.31 20.48
C ALA A 490 36.78 11.76 21.52
N LYS A 491 35.50 11.78 21.16
CA LYS A 491 34.40 12.24 22.02
C LYS A 491 33.70 11.14 22.79
N TYR A 492 33.90 9.89 22.39
CA TYR A 492 33.21 8.73 22.97
C TYR A 492 34.20 7.84 23.71
N GLU A 493 33.82 7.34 24.88
CA GLU A 493 34.66 6.41 25.64
C GLU A 493 34.88 5.10 24.88
N LEU A 494 33.89 4.64 24.11
CA LEU A 494 34.01 3.51 23.18
C LEU A 494 35.05 3.77 22.06
N GLY A 495 35.40 5.04 21.83
CA GLY A 495 36.51 5.46 20.97
C GLY A 495 37.90 5.14 21.52
N LYS A 496 38.03 4.74 22.79
CA LYS A 496 39.30 4.43 23.45
C LYS A 496 39.48 2.92 23.64
N LYS A 497 40.73 2.47 23.56
CA LYS A 497 41.14 1.12 23.99
C LYS A 497 41.35 1.11 25.50
N ASP A 498 41.44 -0.10 26.08
CA ASP A 498 41.76 -0.30 27.51
C ASP A 498 43.04 0.42 27.97
N ASN A 499 43.99 0.65 27.06
CA ASN A 499 45.24 1.37 27.33
C ASN A 499 45.13 2.90 27.21
N GLY A 500 43.92 3.44 27.07
CA GLY A 500 43.63 4.87 26.95
C GLY A 500 43.94 5.50 25.58
N LYS A 501 44.50 4.75 24.63
CA LYS A 501 44.73 5.26 23.26
C LYS A 501 43.45 5.17 22.43
N TYR A 502 43.22 6.16 21.57
CA TYR A 502 42.09 6.15 20.65
C TYR A 502 42.21 5.04 19.60
N GLN A 503 41.09 4.43 19.27
CA GLN A 503 40.93 3.48 18.18
C GLN A 503 41.01 4.23 16.85
N SER A 504 41.51 3.59 15.80
CA SER A 504 41.50 4.14 14.44
C SER A 504 40.14 4.01 13.76
N THR A 505 39.31 3.11 14.29
CA THR A 505 38.07 2.64 13.70
C THR A 505 37.19 2.11 14.83
N VAL A 506 35.92 2.50 14.87
CA VAL A 506 34.89 1.91 15.75
C VAL A 506 33.60 1.75 14.96
N GLY A 507 32.78 0.76 15.31
CA GLY A 507 31.43 0.61 14.74
C GLY A 507 30.57 1.86 14.92
N ARG A 508 29.53 2.00 14.11
CA ARG A 508 28.60 3.15 14.20
C ARG A 508 27.57 3.02 15.33
N ASP A 509 27.59 1.91 16.06
CA ASP A 509 26.72 1.58 17.19
C ASP A 509 27.21 2.13 18.54
N ILE A 510 28.11 3.14 18.52
CA ILE A 510 28.68 3.77 19.72
C ILE A 510 27.75 4.75 20.45
#